data_AF-A0A1H2WCT3-F1
#
_entry.id   AF-A0A1H2WCT3-F1
#
_cell.length_a   1.000
_cell.length_b   1.000
_cell.length_c   1.000
_cell.angle_alpha   90.00
_cell.angle_beta   90.00
_cell.angle_gamma   90.00
#
_symmetry.space_group_name_H-M   'P 1'
#
loop_
_entity.id
_entity.type
_entity.pdbx_description
1 polymer ?
#
loop_
_entity_poly.entity_id
_entity_poly.type
_entity_poly.pdbx_seq_one_letter_code
_entity_poly.pdbx_strand_id
1 'polypeptide(L)'
;MTMVSHMRDSFDTDVFGVEKEKGKVNGIISVIYQSVFGEDAYPSIEEKASNLLYFMIKDHLFADGCKRIAASLFLEFLERNDALLRDGNKRIGDGELVAITLMIAESNPEEKDVMVKLVMNLFNM
;
A
#
# COMPACT_ATOMS: atom_id res chain seq x y z
N MET A 1 -12.58 -6.57 -4.04
CA MET A 1 -13.15 -6.90 -2.71
C MET A 1 -12.80 -8.32 -2.23
N THR A 2 -12.37 -9.24 -3.11
CA THR A 2 -12.09 -10.65 -2.74
C THR A 2 -10.93 -10.84 -1.76
N MET A 3 -9.87 -10.02 -1.85
CA MET A 3 -8.70 -10.14 -0.95
C MET A 3 -9.04 -9.83 0.52
N VAL A 4 -9.70 -8.70 0.78
CA VAL A 4 -10.05 -8.28 2.16
C VAL A 4 -11.05 -9.25 2.78
N SER A 5 -11.99 -9.80 1.99
CA SER A 5 -12.91 -10.84 2.49
C SER A 5 -12.16 -12.11 2.91
N HIS A 6 -11.18 -12.57 2.13
CA HIS A 6 -10.36 -13.73 2.52
C HIS A 6 -9.54 -13.49 3.77
N MET A 7 -9.04 -12.27 3.98
CA MET A 7 -8.34 -11.92 5.22
C MET A 7 -9.28 -11.95 6.43
N ARG A 8 -10.54 -11.50 6.26
CA ARG A 8 -11.53 -11.48 7.35
C ARG A 8 -11.82 -12.87 7.90
N ASP A 9 -11.80 -13.91 7.06
CA ASP A 9 -11.97 -15.30 7.51
C ASP A 9 -10.89 -15.76 8.50
N SER A 10 -9.73 -15.08 8.50
CA SER A 10 -8.60 -15.35 9.41
C SER A 10 -8.55 -14.44 10.64
N PHE A 11 -9.42 -13.41 10.73
CA PHE A 11 -9.45 -12.45 11.83
C PHE A 11 -10.85 -12.38 12.46
N ASP A 12 -10.95 -12.83 13.70
CA ASP A 12 -12.22 -13.00 14.43
C ASP A 12 -12.72 -11.68 15.06
N THR A 13 -12.90 -10.64 14.24
CA THR A 13 -13.51 -9.37 14.67
C THR A 13 -14.53 -8.87 13.66
N ASP A 14 -15.66 -8.34 14.15
CA ASP A 14 -16.75 -7.84 13.31
C ASP A 14 -16.38 -6.61 12.46
N VAL A 15 -15.28 -5.94 12.83
CA VAL A 15 -14.88 -4.63 12.29
C VAL A 15 -13.65 -4.70 11.38
N PHE A 16 -13.04 -5.87 11.21
CA PHE A 16 -11.89 -6.04 10.32
C PHE A 16 -12.28 -5.74 8.86
N GLY A 17 -11.51 -4.85 8.21
CA GLY A 17 -11.73 -4.52 6.80
C GLY A 17 -13.00 -3.71 6.52
N VAL A 18 -13.69 -3.23 7.56
CA VAL A 18 -14.80 -2.29 7.41
C VAL A 18 -14.24 -0.90 7.14
N GLU A 19 -14.52 -0.33 5.96
CA GLU A 19 -14.17 1.06 5.63
C GLU A 19 -14.84 2.01 6.62
N LYS A 20 -14.07 2.93 7.21
CA LYS A 20 -14.60 3.99 8.08
C LYS A 20 -15.44 4.99 7.32
N GLU A 21 -15.05 5.26 6.08
CA GLU A 21 -15.70 6.22 5.20
C GLU A 21 -15.83 5.60 3.81
N LYS A 22 -17.08 5.46 3.36
CA LYS A 22 -17.41 4.81 2.09
C LYS A 22 -16.76 5.56 0.93
N GLY A 23 -15.93 4.85 0.16
CA GLY A 23 -15.34 5.38 -1.07
C GLY A 23 -13.99 6.05 -0.88
N LYS A 24 -13.47 6.15 0.35
CA LYS A 24 -12.13 6.72 0.61
C LYS A 24 -11.02 5.87 -0.03
N VAL A 25 -11.17 4.54 -0.02
CA VAL A 25 -10.27 3.61 -0.72
C VAL A 25 -10.26 3.90 -2.22
N ASN A 26 -11.43 4.07 -2.84
CA ASN A 26 -11.53 4.42 -4.25
C ASN A 26 -10.92 5.80 -4.55
N GLY A 27 -11.04 6.75 -3.61
CA GLY A 27 -10.39 8.06 -3.70
C GLY A 27 -8.87 7.94 -3.76
N ILE A 28 -8.26 7.15 -2.89
CA ILE A 28 -6.81 6.89 -2.91
C ILE A 28 -6.40 6.23 -4.23
N ILE A 29 -7.12 5.21 -4.68
CA ILE A 29 -6.82 4.56 -5.97
C ILE A 29 -6.90 5.58 -7.11
N SER A 30 -7.89 6.47 -7.09
CA SER A 30 -8.03 7.54 -8.09
C SER A 30 -6.84 8.49 -8.09
N VAL A 31 -6.32 8.86 -6.91
CA VAL A 31 -5.11 9.69 -6.77
C VAL A 31 -3.87 8.97 -7.32
N ILE A 32 -3.72 7.67 -7.07
CA ILE A 32 -2.59 6.87 -7.56
C ILE A 32 -2.54 6.79 -9.09
N TYR A 33 -3.71 6.74 -9.74
CA TYR A 33 -3.83 6.65 -11.19
C TYR A 33 -4.20 7.98 -11.87
N GLN A 34 -4.16 9.09 -11.14
CA GLN A 34 -4.50 10.40 -11.69
C GLN A 34 -3.40 10.86 -12.67
N SER A 35 -3.83 11.48 -13.77
CA SER A 35 -2.94 12.18 -14.70
C SER A 35 -3.28 13.68 -14.76
N VAL A 36 -2.26 14.53 -14.87
CA VAL A 36 -2.37 15.99 -14.98
C VAL A 36 -1.57 16.43 -16.20
N PHE A 37 -2.19 17.23 -17.09
CA PHE A 37 -1.59 17.64 -18.37
C PHE A 37 -1.07 16.50 -19.26
N GLY A 38 -1.67 15.31 -19.14
CA GLY A 38 -1.30 14.13 -19.93
C GLY A 38 -0.17 13.29 -19.32
N GLU A 39 0.36 13.66 -18.15
CA GLU A 39 1.36 12.90 -17.42
C GLU A 39 0.77 12.32 -16.14
N ASP A 40 1.08 11.05 -15.84
CA ASP A 40 0.68 10.42 -14.58
C ASP A 40 1.34 11.12 -13.40
N ALA A 41 0.58 11.35 -12.33
CA ALA A 41 1.11 11.92 -11.09
C ALA A 41 2.22 11.05 -10.47
N TYR A 42 2.20 9.75 -10.76
CA TYR A 42 3.20 8.76 -10.37
C TYR A 42 3.60 7.97 -11.61
N PRO A 43 4.66 8.34 -12.32
CA PRO A 43 5.00 7.75 -13.63
C PRO A 43 5.36 6.26 -13.58
N SER A 44 6.03 5.80 -12.51
CA SER A 44 6.49 4.40 -12.38
C SER A 44 5.57 3.53 -11.52
N ILE A 45 5.67 2.20 -11.70
CA ILE A 45 4.99 1.21 -10.86
C ILE A 45 5.48 1.31 -9.41
N GLU A 46 6.79 1.52 -9.21
CA GLU A 46 7.40 1.72 -7.91
C GLU A 46 6.84 2.97 -7.20
N GLU A 47 6.67 4.09 -7.91
CA GLU A 47 6.07 5.30 -7.35
C GLU A 47 4.61 5.08 -6.97
N LYS A 48 3.81 4.45 -7.85
CA LYS A 48 2.41 4.11 -7.57
C LYS A 48 2.29 3.18 -6.37
N ALA A 49 3.10 2.13 -6.31
CA ALA A 49 3.10 1.16 -5.20
C ALA A 49 3.50 1.82 -3.88
N SER A 50 4.55 2.64 -3.89
CA SER A 50 5.06 3.32 -2.68
C SER A 50 4.05 4.32 -2.11
N ASN A 51 3.41 5.12 -2.98
CA ASN A 51 2.38 6.06 -2.55
C ASN A 51 1.09 5.34 -2.12
N LEU A 52 0.72 4.25 -2.80
CA LEU A 52 -0.44 3.43 -2.40
C LEU A 52 -0.24 2.89 -0.98
N LEU A 53 0.91 2.28 -0.69
CA LEU A 53 1.23 1.79 0.64
C LEU A 53 1.18 2.92 1.69
N TYR A 54 1.76 4.08 1.38
CA TYR A 54 1.77 5.24 2.26
C TYR A 54 0.34 5.69 2.62
N PHE A 55 -0.49 5.98 1.63
CA PHE A 55 -1.85 6.49 1.86
C PHE A 55 -2.75 5.47 2.55
N MET A 56 -2.65 4.19 2.16
CA MET A 56 -3.46 3.13 2.76
C MET A 56 -3.17 2.94 4.25
N ILE A 57 -1.93 3.20 4.69
CA ILE A 57 -1.55 3.15 6.11
C ILE A 57 -1.97 4.45 6.82
N LYS A 58 -1.60 5.61 6.28
CA LYS A 58 -1.77 6.92 6.95
C LYS A 58 -3.21 7.37 7.09
N ASP A 59 -4.05 7.08 6.09
CA ASP A 59 -5.43 7.57 6.10
C ASP A 59 -6.35 6.73 6.99
N HIS A 60 -5.80 5.71 7.68
CA HIS A 60 -6.48 4.83 8.62
C HIS A 60 -7.86 4.37 8.13
N LEU A 61 -7.90 3.90 6.88
CA LEU A 61 -9.12 3.69 6.09
C LEU A 61 -10.11 2.69 6.67
N PHE A 62 -9.61 1.72 7.42
CA PHE A 62 -10.40 0.63 7.98
C PHE A 62 -10.51 0.75 9.50
N ALA A 63 -11.63 0.28 10.06
CA ALA A 63 -11.85 0.28 11.50
C ALA A 63 -10.80 -0.58 12.24
N ASP A 64 -10.50 -1.76 11.69
CA ASP A 64 -9.34 -2.57 12.05
C ASP A 64 -8.69 -3.17 10.80
N GLY A 65 -7.42 -3.54 10.91
CA GLY A 65 -6.68 -4.23 9.86
C GLY A 65 -5.90 -3.32 8.91
N CYS A 66 -5.95 -1.99 9.07
CA CYS A 66 -5.34 -1.01 8.15
C CYS A 66 -3.95 -1.42 7.65
N LYS A 67 -3.01 -1.68 8.56
CA LYS A 67 -1.62 -2.04 8.23
C LYS A 67 -1.53 -3.34 7.44
N ARG A 68 -2.29 -4.36 7.84
CA ARG A 68 -2.32 -5.68 7.20
C ARG A 68 -2.93 -5.59 5.81
N ILE A 69 -4.07 -4.91 5.69
CA ILE A 69 -4.76 -4.69 4.42
C ILE A 69 -3.91 -3.85 3.47
N ALA A 70 -3.23 -2.82 3.96
CA ALA A 70 -2.32 -2.00 3.16
C ALA A 70 -1.14 -2.83 2.62
N ALA A 71 -0.48 -3.63 3.48
CA ALA A 71 0.60 -4.51 3.06
C ALA A 71 0.14 -5.56 2.04
N SER A 72 -1.03 -6.17 2.24
CA SER A 72 -1.60 -7.13 1.29
C SER A 72 -1.98 -6.48 -0.05
N LEU A 73 -2.58 -5.29 -0.04
CA LEU A 73 -2.89 -4.55 -1.27
C LEU A 73 -1.63 -4.12 -2.02
N PHE A 74 -0.57 -3.76 -1.30
CA PHE A 74 0.72 -3.45 -1.89
C PHE A 74 1.34 -4.67 -2.58
N LEU A 75 1.34 -5.84 -1.95
CA LEU A 75 1.82 -7.08 -2.57
C LEU A 75 0.97 -7.48 -3.78
N GLU A 76 -0.36 -7.40 -3.67
CA GLU A 76 -1.29 -7.66 -4.78
C GLU A 76 -1.07 -6.69 -5.94
N PHE A 77 -0.82 -5.41 -5.64
CA PHE A 77 -0.50 -4.40 -6.65
C PHE A 77 0.80 -4.76 -7.39
N LEU A 78 1.84 -5.15 -6.66
CA LEU A 78 3.11 -5.56 -7.28
C LEU A 78 2.95 -6.82 -8.13
N GLU A 79 2.21 -7.82 -7.65
CA GLU A 79 1.96 -9.05 -8.39
C GLU A 79 1.22 -8.78 -9.71
N ARG A 80 0.17 -7.96 -9.67
CA ARG A 80 -0.63 -7.60 -10.86
C ARG A 80 0.13 -6.78 -11.90
N ASN A 81 1.25 -6.18 -11.52
CA ASN A 81 2.11 -5.38 -12.39
C ASN A 81 3.44 -6.07 -12.68
N ASP A 82 3.54 -7.40 -12.45
CA ASP A 82 4.75 -8.20 -12.67
C ASP A 82 6.00 -7.65 -11.95
N ALA A 83 5.78 -6.96 -10.83
CA ALA A 83 6.79 -6.22 -10.09
C ALA A 83 7.06 -6.83 -8.70
N LEU A 84 6.39 -7.91 -8.31
CA LEU A 84 6.62 -8.57 -7.02
C LEU A 84 7.95 -9.33 -7.00
N LEU A 85 8.32 -9.92 -8.14
CA LEU A 85 9.48 -10.79 -8.27
C LEU A 85 10.58 -10.13 -9.10
N ARG A 86 11.83 -10.42 -8.76
CA ARG A 86 13.03 -10.11 -9.54
C ARG A 86 13.87 -11.37 -9.60
N ASP A 87 14.14 -11.84 -10.81
CA ASP A 87 14.89 -13.09 -11.05
C ASP A 87 14.32 -14.30 -10.30
N GLY A 88 12.98 -14.37 -10.18
CA GLY A 88 12.26 -15.44 -9.49
C GLY A 88 12.24 -15.33 -7.96
N ASN A 89 12.83 -14.28 -7.37
CA ASN A 89 12.84 -14.03 -5.93
C ASN A 89 11.97 -12.84 -5.58
N LYS A 90 11.38 -12.82 -4.38
CA LYS A 90 10.65 -11.65 -3.87
C LYS A 90 11.58 -10.43 -3.85
N ARG A 91 11.12 -9.30 -4.40
CA ARG A 91 11.84 -8.01 -4.33
C ARG A 91 11.91 -7.45 -2.92
N ILE A 92 10.88 -7.73 -2.10
CA ILE A 92 10.77 -7.26 -0.72
C ILE A 92 10.52 -8.48 0.16
N GLY A 93 11.42 -8.73 1.10
CA GLY A 93 11.28 -9.77 2.10
C GLY A 93 10.24 -9.41 3.17
N ASP A 94 9.74 -10.44 3.83
CA ASP A 94 8.63 -10.29 4.78
C ASP A 94 9.01 -9.37 5.96
N GLY A 95 10.26 -9.42 6.42
CA GLY A 95 10.78 -8.55 7.47
C GLY A 95 10.89 -7.08 7.05
N GLU A 96 11.34 -6.81 5.81
CA GLU A 96 11.40 -5.44 5.29
C GLU A 96 10.00 -4.86 5.13
N LEU A 97 9.04 -5.64 4.63
CA LEU A 97 7.65 -5.22 4.49
C LEU A 97 7.02 -4.84 5.84
N VAL A 98 7.28 -5.63 6.89
CA VAL A 98 6.84 -5.31 8.25
C VAL A 98 7.49 -4.01 8.73
N ALA A 99 8.80 -3.87 8.57
CA ALA A 99 9.53 -2.68 9.01
C ALA A 99 9.02 -1.41 8.34
N ILE A 100 8.86 -1.39 7.00
CA ILE A 100 8.35 -0.20 6.29
C ILE A 100 6.91 0.12 6.66
N THR A 101 6.07 -0.90 6.85
CA THR A 101 4.67 -0.69 7.23
C THR A 101 4.57 0.00 8.60
N LEU A 102 5.44 -0.38 9.53
CA LEU A 102 5.53 0.26 10.85
C LEU A 102 6.15 1.65 10.77
N MET A 103 7.25 1.83 10.03
CA MET A 103 7.87 3.14 9.86
C MET A 103 6.90 4.15 9.24
N ILE A 104 6.15 3.77 8.20
CA ILE A 104 5.08 4.60 7.64
C ILE A 104 4.01 4.87 8.67
N ALA A 105 3.58 3.87 9.46
CA ALA A 105 2.54 4.10 10.46
C ALA A 105 2.96 5.16 11.48
N GLU A 106 4.20 5.07 11.99
CA GLU A 106 4.74 5.92 13.05
C GLU A 106 5.28 7.28 12.56
N SER A 107 5.53 7.47 11.26
CA SER A 107 6.11 8.72 10.75
C SER A 107 5.21 9.94 10.96
N ASN A 108 5.75 11.15 10.85
CA ASN A 108 4.91 12.34 10.71
C ASN A 108 4.42 12.47 9.26
N PRO A 109 3.25 13.11 9.02
CA PRO A 109 2.77 13.37 7.66
C PRO A 109 3.75 14.20 6.80
N GLU A 110 4.53 15.08 7.43
CA GLU A 110 5.58 15.88 6.80
C GLU A 110 6.73 15.03 6.24
N GLU A 111 6.90 13.81 6.74
CA GLU A 111 7.94 12.87 6.32
C GLU A 111 7.49 11.99 5.13
N LYS A 112 6.34 12.27 4.52
CA LYS A 112 5.79 11.51 3.39
C LYS A 112 6.84 11.21 2.33
N ASP A 113 7.52 12.22 1.83
CA ASP A 113 8.45 12.06 0.71
C ASP A 113 9.66 11.22 1.09
N VAL A 114 10.09 11.28 2.36
CA VAL A 114 11.16 10.43 2.89
C VAL A 114 10.69 8.98 2.96
N MET A 115 9.49 8.74 3.50
CA MET A 115 8.92 7.39 3.60
C MET A 115 8.68 6.75 2.23
N VAL A 116 8.11 7.51 1.28
CA VAL A 116 7.91 7.05 -0.10
C VAL A 116 9.25 6.71 -0.77
N LYS A 117 10.27 7.56 -0.62
CA LYS A 117 11.63 7.27 -1.14
C LYS A 117 12.26 6.04 -0.51
N LEU A 118 12.02 5.80 0.78
CA LEU A 118 12.51 4.61 1.46
C LEU A 118 11.90 3.34 0.86
N VAL A 119 10.58 3.32 0.62
CA VAL A 119 9.91 2.20 -0.06
C VAL A 119 10.44 2.05 -1.49
N MET A 120 10.60 3.15 -2.22
CA MET A 120 11.14 3.12 -3.58
C MET A 120 12.55 2.50 -3.64
N ASN A 121 13.41 2.82 -2.67
CA ASN A 121 14.78 2.30 -2.64
C ASN A 121 14.83 0.79 -2.41
N LEU A 122 13.83 0.18 -1.77
CA LEU A 122 13.76 -1.27 -1.60
C LEU A 122 13.53 -2.01 -2.93
N PHE A 123 12.96 -1.35 -3.94
CA PHE A 123 12.80 -1.93 -5.27
C PHE A 123 14.09 -1.91 -6.11
N ASN A 124 15.02 -1.01 -5.79
CA ASN A 124 16.25 -0.80 -6.55
C ASN A 124 17.43 -1.66 -6.08
N MET A 125 17.30 -2.32 -4.91
CA MET A 125 18.28 -3.26 -4.40
C MET A 125 18.25 -4.61 -5.12
#